data_AF-A0A946GA70-F1
#
_entry.id   AF-A0A946GA70-F1
#
_cell.length_a   1.000
_cell.length_b   1.000
_cell.length_c   1.000
_cell.angle_alpha   90.00
_cell.angle_beta   90.00
_cell.angle_gamma   90.00
#
_symmetry.space_group_name_H-M   'P 1'
#
loop_
_entity.id
_entity.type
_entity.pdbx_description
1 polymer ?
#
loop_
_entity_poly.entity_id
_entity_poly.type
_entity_poly.pdbx_seq_one_letter_code
_entity_poly.pdbx_strand_id
1 'polypeptide(L)'
;MARLYFPVSSFGAFWRPAFLSCLFTLISTTATSRASEKNHSLTGINSKHLDLLNTHCASCHNEKKSKGKFRIDKLSLTIQTTADAERWQKVLNALNAGEMPPEDEEQVPPLEKADLVDDLGLAIVTLRKKMSDRHGEIAMSRLNRREYRNTLRELLGVEINVSQLPADHGLGNYDTSGSSLYISSNQIESYLELGREAVEEAIDRYLARGVTVSHRHEGEELTKKYRAHFKKWDASTNWRGELAKAGSQAVNQKIYESLKKKHPTRQDKHLPFYLHFDEISGAPPVPSDDAFRFFNNPTRVDQFISASAPNHSYLKRYLNLPKIEQGAFITIPTIHPNQLPTGYIEYHLPPGWPPGKYKVRFRAARADNAPEDRRFLEFGLRVRNVDLLSAHEVTGTMEDPQIIETSLEITRKHSLGENRDERQLYLREKGMHHQFH
;
A
#
# COMPACT_ATOMS: atom_id res chain seq x y z
N MET A 1 -42.14 7.96 -11.04
CA MET A 1 -42.71 9.12 -11.75
C MET A 1 -41.71 10.26 -11.71
N ALA A 2 -41.68 11.09 -12.77
CA ALA A 2 -40.77 12.20 -13.08
C ALA A 2 -39.57 11.84 -13.98
N ARG A 3 -39.82 11.80 -15.30
CA ARG A 3 -38.84 11.91 -16.38
C ARG A 3 -38.92 13.33 -16.93
N LEU A 4 -37.81 14.07 -16.94
CA LEU A 4 -37.71 15.38 -17.60
C LEU A 4 -37.15 15.16 -19.02
N TYR A 5 -37.94 15.54 -20.02
CA TYR A 5 -37.58 15.61 -21.42
C TYR A 5 -37.07 17.02 -21.74
N PHE A 6 -35.93 17.13 -22.42
CA PHE A 6 -35.50 18.36 -23.10
C PHE A 6 -35.83 18.26 -24.59
N PRO A 7 -36.54 19.22 -25.20
CA PRO A 7 -36.71 19.26 -26.64
C PRO A 7 -35.53 19.95 -27.31
N VAL A 8 -35.04 19.33 -28.39
CA VAL A 8 -34.06 19.88 -29.32
C VAL A 8 -34.81 20.81 -30.27
N SER A 9 -34.56 22.11 -30.20
CA SER A 9 -35.06 23.08 -31.18
C SER A 9 -34.01 23.33 -32.26
N SER A 10 -34.35 22.93 -33.48
CA SER A 10 -33.72 23.24 -34.75
C SER A 10 -33.59 24.75 -34.98
N PHE A 11 -32.37 25.25 -35.20
CA PHE A 11 -32.16 26.58 -35.77
C PHE A 11 -32.09 26.50 -37.29
N GLY A 12 -33.16 26.98 -37.92
CA GLY A 12 -33.26 27.18 -39.35
C GLY A 12 -32.40 28.35 -39.82
N ALA A 13 -31.85 28.17 -41.02
CA ALA A 13 -31.10 29.15 -41.77
C ALA A 13 -31.94 30.40 -42.09
N PHE A 14 -31.35 31.58 -41.86
CA PHE A 14 -31.77 32.81 -42.52
C PHE A 14 -30.54 33.54 -43.05
N TRP A 15 -30.41 33.53 -44.38
CA TRP A 15 -29.53 34.41 -45.14
C TRP A 15 -30.02 35.86 -45.06
N ARG A 16 -29.11 36.79 -44.76
CA ARG A 16 -29.11 38.14 -45.35
C ARG A 16 -27.66 38.59 -45.61
N PRO A 17 -27.33 39.05 -46.84
CA PRO A 17 -25.98 39.46 -47.21
C PRO A 17 -25.81 40.97 -47.02
N ALA A 18 -24.88 41.39 -46.18
CA ALA A 18 -24.25 42.72 -46.23
C ALA A 18 -23.29 42.82 -45.04
N PHE A 19 -22.04 42.40 -45.18
CA PHE A 19 -20.87 42.94 -44.46
C PHE A 19 -19.62 42.28 -45.06
N LEU A 20 -19.44 42.47 -46.36
CA LEU A 20 -18.30 41.98 -47.13
C LEU A 20 -17.59 43.20 -47.73
N SER A 21 -17.00 44.05 -46.88
CA SER A 21 -16.17 45.18 -47.34
C SER A 21 -15.21 45.80 -46.30
N CYS A 22 -14.83 45.10 -45.23
CA CYS A 22 -13.76 45.56 -44.32
C CYS A 22 -12.60 44.57 -44.16
N LEU A 23 -12.55 43.52 -44.97
CA LEU A 23 -11.55 42.46 -44.89
C LEU A 23 -10.66 42.40 -46.15
N PHE A 24 -10.23 43.55 -46.69
CA PHE A 24 -9.34 43.55 -47.88
C PHE A 24 -8.37 44.75 -47.97
N THR A 25 -8.02 45.37 -46.83
CA THR A 25 -7.01 46.45 -46.77
C THR A 25 -6.20 46.42 -45.47
N LEU A 26 -5.72 45.23 -45.09
CA LEU A 26 -4.67 45.08 -44.07
C LEU A 26 -3.76 43.87 -44.37
N ILE A 27 -3.53 43.61 -45.66
CA ILE A 27 -2.55 42.63 -46.16
C ILE A 27 -1.58 43.38 -47.06
N SER A 28 -0.81 44.31 -46.48
CA SER A 28 0.43 44.87 -47.08
C SER A 28 1.19 45.67 -46.03
N THR A 29 1.68 44.96 -45.01
CA THR A 29 2.88 45.34 -44.26
C THR A 29 3.47 44.03 -43.73
N THR A 30 4.11 43.30 -44.64
CA THR A 30 5.15 42.33 -44.29
C THR A 30 6.31 43.11 -43.69
N ALA A 31 6.18 43.52 -42.42
CA ALA A 31 7.33 43.77 -41.59
C ALA A 31 7.84 42.39 -41.20
N THR A 32 8.95 41.99 -41.82
CA THR A 32 9.83 40.92 -41.37
C THR A 32 10.38 41.28 -39.99
N SER A 33 9.55 41.15 -38.95
CA SER A 33 10.05 40.98 -37.59
C SER A 33 10.56 39.54 -37.50
N ARG A 34 11.81 39.34 -37.92
CA ARG A 34 12.61 38.22 -37.46
C ARG A 34 12.54 38.31 -35.94
N ALA A 35 11.79 37.41 -35.30
CA ALA A 35 11.79 37.31 -33.85
C ALA A 35 13.26 37.18 -33.45
N SER A 36 13.78 38.18 -32.74
CA SER A 36 15.09 38.06 -32.12
C SER A 36 14.99 36.87 -31.18
N GLU A 37 15.69 35.77 -31.51
CA GLU A 37 15.87 34.64 -30.60
C GLU A 37 16.55 35.19 -29.35
N LYS A 38 15.76 35.48 -28.32
CA LYS A 38 16.30 35.87 -27.02
C LYS A 38 16.97 34.65 -26.43
N ASN A 39 18.29 34.64 -26.51
CA ASN A 39 19.15 33.67 -25.86
C ASN A 39 18.96 33.73 -24.34
N HIS A 40 18.56 32.61 -23.72
CA HIS A 40 18.47 32.51 -22.26
C HIS A 40 19.65 31.72 -21.74
N SER A 41 20.49 32.35 -20.90
CA SER A 41 21.52 31.61 -20.17
C SER A 41 20.89 30.77 -19.07
N LEU A 42 21.34 29.52 -18.94
CA LEU A 42 20.99 28.61 -17.85
C LEU A 42 21.71 29.06 -16.56
N THR A 43 21.20 30.12 -15.95
CA THR A 43 21.77 30.75 -14.75
C THR A 43 21.78 29.78 -13.57
N GLY A 44 22.94 29.58 -12.95
CA GLY A 44 23.16 28.64 -11.84
C GLY A 44 24.09 27.48 -12.22
N ILE A 45 24.13 27.10 -13.51
CA ILE A 45 25.10 26.13 -14.01
C ILE A 45 26.41 26.84 -14.37
N ASN A 46 27.48 26.47 -13.66
CA ASN A 46 28.83 26.98 -13.88
C ASN A 46 29.78 25.88 -14.44
N SER A 47 31.05 26.23 -14.64
CA SER A 47 32.06 25.33 -15.22
C SER A 47 32.28 24.05 -14.39
N LYS A 48 32.17 24.11 -13.05
CA LYS A 48 32.32 22.93 -12.17
C LYS A 48 31.29 21.85 -12.51
N HIS A 49 30.05 22.24 -12.80
CA HIS A 49 28.98 21.31 -13.19
C HIS A 49 29.23 20.69 -14.56
N LEU A 50 29.76 21.48 -15.50
CA LEU A 50 30.12 20.97 -16.83
C LEU A 50 31.30 20.00 -16.75
N ASP A 51 32.30 20.29 -15.91
CA ASP A 51 33.45 19.41 -15.70
C ASP A 51 33.01 18.08 -15.06
N LEU A 52 32.07 18.12 -14.12
CA LEU A 52 31.48 16.94 -13.50
C LEU A 52 30.74 16.07 -14.53
N LEU A 53 29.89 16.68 -15.37
CA LEU A 53 29.19 15.99 -16.45
C LEU A 53 30.16 15.43 -17.49
N ASN A 54 31.22 16.16 -17.83
CA ASN A 54 32.23 15.68 -18.76
C ASN A 54 33.01 14.49 -18.18
N THR A 55 33.32 14.52 -16.89
CA THR A 55 34.08 13.45 -16.22
C THR A 55 33.27 12.15 -16.16
N HIS A 56 32.02 12.21 -15.73
CA HIS A 56 31.22 11.02 -15.43
C HIS A 56 30.33 10.55 -16.59
N CYS A 57 30.10 11.39 -17.60
CA CYS A 57 29.08 11.08 -18.62
C CYS A 57 29.63 11.16 -20.06
N ALA A 58 30.74 11.85 -20.31
CA ALA A 58 31.29 11.95 -21.67
C ALA A 58 31.85 10.62 -22.20
N SER A 59 32.16 9.63 -21.36
CA SER A 59 32.61 8.30 -21.82
C SER A 59 31.55 7.59 -22.70
N CYS A 60 30.27 7.81 -22.39
CA CYS A 60 29.11 7.16 -23.02
C CYS A 60 28.24 8.09 -23.89
N HIS A 61 28.36 9.41 -23.72
CA HIS A 61 27.53 10.43 -24.40
C HIS A 61 28.38 11.45 -25.18
N ASN A 62 29.23 10.98 -26.09
CA ASN A 62 30.14 11.77 -26.93
C ASN A 62 29.93 11.56 -28.43
N GLU A 63 30.85 12.10 -29.25
CA GLU A 63 30.82 11.97 -30.70
C GLU A 63 30.79 10.56 -31.25
N LYS A 64 31.59 9.68 -30.65
CA LYS A 64 31.80 8.31 -31.10
C LYS A 64 30.79 7.35 -30.49
N LYS A 65 30.29 7.63 -29.28
CA LYS A 65 29.32 6.81 -28.53
C LYS A 65 28.18 7.70 -28.02
N SER A 66 26.96 7.41 -28.46
CA SER A 66 25.74 8.13 -28.05
C SER A 66 24.71 7.16 -27.47
N LYS A 67 25.00 6.60 -26.28
CA LYS A 67 24.03 5.77 -25.57
C LYS A 67 22.76 6.60 -25.30
N GLY A 68 21.59 5.97 -25.43
CA GLY A 68 20.29 6.66 -25.26
C GLY A 68 20.02 7.78 -26.28
N LYS A 69 20.76 7.83 -27.41
CA LYS A 69 20.69 8.93 -28.42
C LYS A 69 20.94 10.32 -27.80
N PHE A 70 21.72 10.38 -26.72
CA PHE A 70 22.04 11.61 -26.00
C PHE A 70 23.52 11.98 -26.17
N ARG A 71 23.80 13.28 -26.21
CA ARG A 71 25.10 13.88 -26.56
C ARG A 71 25.39 15.05 -25.63
N ILE A 72 26.39 14.89 -24.77
CA ILE A 72 26.78 15.92 -23.79
C ILE A 72 27.56 17.05 -24.43
N ASP A 73 28.36 16.76 -25.45
CA ASP A 73 29.10 17.77 -26.21
C ASP A 73 28.19 18.78 -26.94
N LYS A 74 26.89 18.47 -27.05
CA LYS A 74 25.87 19.37 -27.63
C LYS A 74 25.03 20.10 -26.57
N LEU A 75 25.36 19.96 -25.28
CA LEU A 75 24.70 20.71 -24.22
C LEU A 75 25.22 22.14 -24.19
N SER A 76 24.41 23.06 -24.69
CA SER A 76 24.68 24.50 -24.62
C SER A 76 24.13 25.08 -23.31
N LEU A 77 24.93 25.89 -22.61
CA LEU A 77 24.45 26.73 -21.50
C LEU A 77 23.55 27.89 -21.97
N THR A 78 23.55 28.16 -23.26
CA THR A 78 22.68 29.13 -23.89
C THR A 78 21.51 28.41 -24.55
N ILE A 79 20.32 28.62 -24.01
CA ILE A 79 19.07 28.01 -24.44
C ILE A 79 18.43 28.94 -25.48
N GLN A 80 18.32 28.44 -26.71
CA GLN A 80 17.74 29.17 -27.83
C GLN A 80 16.36 28.57 -28.19
N THR A 81 16.26 27.25 -28.08
CA THR A 81 15.08 26.46 -28.47
C THR A 81 14.50 25.66 -27.29
N THR A 82 13.25 25.21 -27.42
CA THR A 82 12.63 24.26 -26.48
C THR A 82 13.41 22.95 -26.42
N ALA A 83 13.98 22.51 -27.54
CA ALA A 83 14.84 21.33 -27.60
C ALA A 83 16.12 21.45 -26.74
N ASP A 84 16.67 22.66 -26.58
CA ASP A 84 17.81 22.90 -25.68
C ASP A 84 17.40 22.72 -24.21
N ALA A 85 16.22 23.24 -23.83
CA ALA A 85 15.69 23.10 -22.48
C ALA A 85 15.33 21.63 -22.15
N GLU A 86 14.76 20.90 -23.10
CA GLU A 86 14.46 19.48 -22.96
C GLU A 86 15.71 18.62 -22.74
N ARG A 87 16.82 18.94 -23.43
CA ARG A 87 18.09 18.24 -23.24
C ARG A 87 18.59 18.38 -21.80
N TRP A 88 18.54 19.57 -21.21
CA TRP A 88 18.88 19.80 -19.81
C TRP A 88 17.91 19.13 -18.83
N GLN A 89 16.61 19.10 -19.15
CA GLN A 89 15.63 18.39 -18.32
C GLN A 89 15.89 16.88 -18.29
N LYS A 90 16.33 16.28 -19.40
CA LYS A 90 16.69 14.86 -19.44
C LYS A 90 17.87 14.55 -18.51
N VAL A 91 18.88 15.42 -18.46
CA VAL A 91 20.01 15.29 -17.52
C VAL A 91 19.50 15.33 -16.08
N LEU A 92 18.67 16.31 -15.73
CA LEU A 92 18.10 16.43 -14.39
C LEU A 92 17.29 15.20 -13.98
N ASN A 93 16.46 14.67 -14.88
CA ASN A 93 15.65 13.48 -14.61
C ASN A 93 16.50 12.23 -14.39
N ALA A 94 17.50 11.99 -15.26
CA ALA A 94 18.37 10.83 -15.17
C ALA A 94 19.20 10.83 -13.86
N LEU A 95 19.66 12.00 -13.43
CA LEU A 95 20.37 12.16 -12.15
C LEU A 95 19.46 11.91 -10.94
N ASN A 96 18.24 12.46 -10.97
CA ASN A 96 17.23 12.27 -9.92
C ASN A 96 16.75 10.82 -9.80
N ALA A 97 16.59 10.13 -10.93
CA ALA A 97 16.20 8.73 -10.97
C ALA A 97 17.33 7.78 -10.56
N GLY A 98 18.56 8.29 -10.45
CA GLY A 98 19.74 7.46 -10.17
C GLY A 98 20.14 6.55 -11.35
N GLU A 99 19.60 6.79 -12.53
CA GLU A 99 19.87 6.00 -13.74
C GLU A 99 21.25 6.28 -14.34
N MET A 100 21.81 7.46 -14.04
CA MET A 100 23.11 7.90 -14.56
C MET A 100 24.01 8.41 -13.43
N PRO A 101 25.31 8.04 -13.44
CA PRO A 101 25.95 7.01 -14.28
C PRO A 101 25.41 5.59 -13.98
N PRO A 102 25.45 4.64 -14.93
CA PRO A 102 24.99 3.27 -14.67
C PRO A 102 25.90 2.56 -13.65
N GLU A 103 25.41 1.48 -13.02
CA GLU A 103 26.10 0.80 -11.90
C GLU A 103 27.51 0.30 -12.25
N ASP A 104 27.79 0.03 -13.53
CA ASP A 104 29.07 -0.43 -14.06
C ASP A 104 30.09 0.70 -14.36
N GLU A 105 29.71 1.95 -14.15
CA GLU A 105 30.54 3.14 -14.41
C GLU A 105 30.80 3.95 -13.11
N GLU A 106 31.81 4.82 -13.16
CA GLU A 106 32.21 5.65 -12.02
C GLU A 106 31.10 6.64 -11.63
N GLN A 107 30.57 6.47 -10.40
CA GLN A 107 29.48 7.26 -9.87
C GLN A 107 29.90 8.69 -9.51
N VAL A 108 28.97 9.63 -9.65
CA VAL A 108 29.16 11.02 -9.20
C VAL A 108 29.20 11.05 -7.66
N PRO A 109 30.17 11.74 -7.03
CA PRO A 109 30.21 11.90 -5.58
C PRO A 109 28.90 12.46 -5.03
N PRO A 110 28.35 11.92 -3.91
CA PRO A 110 27.00 12.28 -3.44
C PRO A 110 26.77 13.78 -3.20
N LEU A 111 27.75 14.49 -2.63
CA LEU A 111 27.65 15.94 -2.39
C LEU A 111 27.64 16.74 -3.70
N GLU A 112 28.50 16.39 -4.65
CA GLU A 112 28.58 17.07 -5.94
C GLU A 112 27.37 16.77 -6.83
N LYS A 113 26.80 15.56 -6.69
CA LYS A 113 25.53 15.18 -7.32
C LYS A 113 24.38 16.01 -6.76
N ALA A 114 24.29 16.16 -5.44
CA ALA A 114 23.26 16.96 -4.78
C ALA A 114 23.35 18.43 -5.22
N ASP A 115 24.54 19.03 -5.17
CA ASP A 115 24.80 20.39 -5.64
C ASP A 115 24.37 20.58 -7.11
N LEU A 116 24.76 19.64 -7.98
CA LEU A 116 24.39 19.69 -9.40
C LEU A 116 22.87 19.59 -9.61
N VAL A 117 22.20 18.69 -8.92
CA VAL A 117 20.75 18.48 -9.04
C VAL A 117 19.99 19.71 -8.54
N ASP A 118 20.40 20.29 -7.42
CA ASP A 118 19.76 21.46 -6.83
C ASP A 118 19.93 22.70 -7.72
N ASP A 119 21.15 22.99 -8.16
CA ASP A 119 21.44 24.14 -9.02
C ASP A 119 20.79 23.99 -10.41
N LEU A 120 20.79 22.77 -10.97
CA LEU A 120 20.12 22.50 -12.24
C LEU A 120 18.60 22.60 -12.11
N GLY A 121 18.04 22.13 -10.99
CA GLY A 121 16.62 22.30 -10.67
C GLY A 121 16.21 23.77 -10.66
N LEU A 122 16.96 24.60 -9.94
CA LEU A 122 16.70 26.04 -9.85
C LEU A 122 16.89 26.75 -11.20
N ALA A 123 17.94 26.39 -11.95
CA ALA A 123 18.23 26.96 -13.26
C ALA A 123 17.12 26.65 -14.28
N ILE A 124 16.61 25.42 -14.29
CA ILE A 124 15.51 25.02 -15.16
C ILE A 124 14.22 25.73 -14.78
N VAL A 125 13.91 25.87 -13.50
CA VAL A 125 12.72 26.62 -13.04
C VAL A 125 12.80 28.09 -13.46
N THR A 126 13.97 28.71 -13.32
CA THR A 126 14.21 30.10 -13.72
C THR A 126 14.10 30.28 -15.23
N LEU A 127 14.70 29.36 -16.01
CA LEU A 127 14.61 29.32 -17.46
C LEU A 127 13.15 29.19 -17.92
N ARG A 128 12.40 28.27 -17.30
CA ARG A 128 10.97 28.04 -17.61
C ARG A 128 10.13 29.27 -17.38
N LYS A 129 10.35 30.00 -16.28
CA LYS A 129 9.67 31.27 -16.01
C LYS A 129 9.90 32.28 -17.14
N LYS A 130 11.15 32.41 -17.59
CA LYS A 130 11.53 33.32 -18.70
C LYS A 130 10.99 32.87 -20.06
N MET A 131 10.85 31.55 -20.29
CA MET A 131 10.31 31.00 -21.53
C MET A 131 8.78 31.01 -21.58
N SER A 132 8.10 30.93 -20.42
CA SER A 132 6.64 31.00 -20.30
C SER A 132 6.08 32.39 -20.60
N ASP A 133 6.90 33.44 -20.55
CA ASP A 133 6.50 34.82 -20.91
C ASP A 133 6.27 35.00 -22.43
N ARG A 134 6.55 33.96 -23.25
CA ARG A 134 6.17 33.92 -24.67
C ARG A 134 4.63 33.80 -24.78
N HIS A 135 3.96 34.95 -24.85
CA HIS A 135 2.58 35.05 -25.32
C HIS A 135 2.51 34.49 -26.76
N GLY A 136 2.02 33.26 -26.96
CA GLY A 136 1.64 32.81 -28.30
C GLY A 136 1.66 31.32 -28.62
N GLU A 137 2.29 30.46 -27.82
CA GLU A 137 2.13 29.00 -27.98
C GLU A 137 1.47 28.45 -26.72
N ILE A 138 0.25 27.93 -26.87
CA ILE A 138 -0.39 27.13 -25.82
C ILE A 138 0.49 25.89 -25.64
N ALA A 139 1.43 25.95 -24.69
CA ALA A 139 2.14 24.77 -24.27
C ALA A 139 1.08 23.76 -23.81
N MET A 140 1.08 22.58 -24.42
CA MET A 140 0.17 21.49 -24.03
C MET A 140 0.40 21.19 -22.54
N SER A 141 -0.51 21.67 -21.68
CA SER A 141 -0.46 21.40 -20.25
C SER A 141 -1.01 20.01 -19.99
N ARG A 142 -0.27 19.18 -19.25
CA ARG A 142 -0.82 17.91 -18.73
C ARG A 142 -1.91 18.22 -17.70
N LEU A 143 -2.85 17.30 -17.52
CA LEU A 143 -3.76 17.34 -16.36
C LEU A 143 -2.92 17.20 -15.08
N ASN A 144 -3.25 17.93 -14.01
CA ASN A 144 -2.64 17.66 -12.71
C ASN A 144 -3.18 16.35 -12.11
N ARG A 145 -2.57 15.83 -11.03
CA ARG A 145 -2.98 14.56 -10.39
C ARG A 145 -4.45 14.57 -10.02
N ARG A 146 -4.94 15.69 -9.48
CA ARG A 146 -6.33 15.85 -9.07
C ARG A 146 -7.27 15.82 -10.27
N GLU A 147 -6.96 16.57 -11.32
CA GLU A 147 -7.72 16.65 -12.56
C GLU A 147 -7.77 15.31 -13.27
N TYR A 148 -6.63 14.62 -13.38
CA TYR A 148 -6.58 13.31 -14.02
C TYR A 148 -7.41 12.29 -13.24
N ARG A 149 -7.26 12.23 -11.90
CA ARG A 149 -8.09 11.39 -11.03
C ARG A 149 -9.58 11.69 -11.20
N ASN A 150 -9.96 12.97 -11.19
CA ASN A 150 -11.35 13.39 -11.35
C ASN A 150 -11.90 13.03 -12.74
N THR A 151 -11.10 13.20 -13.79
CA THR A 151 -11.46 12.85 -15.17
C THR A 151 -11.73 11.35 -15.29
N LEU A 152 -10.86 10.50 -14.74
CA LEU A 152 -11.06 9.06 -14.73
C LEU A 152 -12.33 8.67 -13.94
N ARG A 153 -12.57 9.31 -12.80
CA ARG A 153 -13.78 9.08 -12.01
C ARG A 153 -15.04 9.50 -12.76
N GLU A 154 -15.02 10.62 -13.48
CA GLU A 154 -16.18 11.14 -14.20
C GLU A 154 -16.49 10.33 -15.46
N LEU A 155 -15.46 9.96 -16.23
CA LEU A 155 -15.64 9.20 -17.48
C LEU A 155 -15.90 7.71 -17.24
N LEU A 156 -15.21 7.11 -16.26
CA LEU A 156 -15.20 5.65 -16.07
C LEU A 156 -15.86 5.20 -14.77
N GLY A 157 -16.12 6.11 -13.81
CA GLY A 157 -16.72 5.77 -12.53
C GLY A 157 -15.77 5.04 -11.56
N VAL A 158 -14.46 5.13 -11.78
CA VAL A 158 -13.43 4.43 -10.99
C VAL A 158 -12.46 5.40 -10.35
N GLU A 159 -11.94 5.05 -9.18
CA GLU A 159 -10.89 5.80 -8.48
C GLU A 159 -9.62 4.97 -8.43
N ILE A 160 -8.55 5.47 -9.06
CA ILE A 160 -7.24 4.82 -9.08
C ILE A 160 -6.18 5.69 -8.39
N ASN A 161 -5.11 5.04 -7.90
CA ASN A 161 -4.02 5.75 -7.25
C ASN A 161 -3.09 6.40 -8.28
N VAL A 162 -3.27 7.69 -8.52
CA VAL A 162 -2.43 8.48 -9.42
C VAL A 162 -1.10 8.94 -8.79
N SER A 163 -0.63 8.29 -7.72
CA SER A 163 0.52 8.80 -6.96
C SER A 163 1.87 8.71 -7.65
N GLN A 164 1.95 7.94 -8.72
CA GLN A 164 3.14 7.85 -9.56
C GLN A 164 3.31 9.06 -10.50
N LEU A 165 2.26 9.84 -10.73
CA LEU A 165 2.38 11.06 -11.52
C LEU A 165 3.19 12.11 -10.74
N PRO A 166 3.95 12.99 -11.43
CA PRO A 166 4.71 14.04 -10.77
C PRO A 166 3.85 14.90 -9.84
N ALA A 167 4.40 15.32 -8.71
CA ALA A 167 3.74 16.28 -7.83
C ALA A 167 3.47 17.60 -8.58
N ASP A 168 2.33 18.23 -8.29
CA ASP A 168 1.86 19.42 -9.01
C ASP A 168 2.30 20.74 -8.35
N HIS A 169 3.29 20.70 -7.44
CA HIS A 169 3.80 21.87 -6.74
C HIS A 169 4.67 22.73 -7.67
N GLY A 170 4.09 23.84 -8.17
CA GLY A 170 4.83 24.98 -8.70
C GLY A 170 5.13 26.02 -7.60
N LEU A 171 5.98 27.01 -7.90
CA LEU A 171 6.32 28.15 -7.03
C LEU A 171 5.14 29.11 -6.70
N GLY A 172 3.89 28.68 -6.92
CA GLY A 172 2.68 29.45 -6.65
C GLY A 172 1.68 28.66 -5.82
N ASN A 173 0.77 29.36 -5.15
CA ASN A 173 -0.21 28.79 -4.21
C ASN A 173 -1.33 27.96 -4.89
N TYR A 174 -1.24 27.68 -6.19
CA TYR A 174 -2.26 26.97 -6.97
C TYR A 174 -1.63 25.87 -7.83
N ASP A 175 -2.26 24.70 -7.85
CA ASP A 175 -1.84 23.49 -8.58
C ASP A 175 -2.44 23.39 -10.00
N THR A 176 -3.17 24.43 -10.44
CA THR A 176 -3.78 24.57 -11.77
C THR A 176 -2.98 25.46 -12.72
N SER A 177 -1.76 25.90 -12.34
CA SER A 177 -0.95 26.77 -13.18
C SER A 177 -0.39 26.01 -14.38
N GLY A 178 -1.02 26.16 -15.55
CA GLY A 178 -0.64 25.49 -16.81
C GLY A 178 0.81 25.74 -17.25
N SER A 179 1.41 26.86 -16.81
CA SER A 179 2.83 27.21 -17.03
C SER A 179 3.84 26.33 -16.28
N SER A 180 3.38 25.48 -15.35
CA SER A 180 4.21 24.50 -14.63
C SER A 180 3.94 23.04 -15.01
N LEU A 181 2.98 22.78 -15.89
CA LEU A 181 2.47 21.43 -16.21
C LEU A 181 2.97 20.95 -17.58
N TYR A 182 4.28 20.85 -17.76
CA TYR A 182 4.89 20.27 -18.98
C TYR A 182 4.79 18.73 -18.97
N ILE A 183 4.69 18.13 -20.16
CA ILE A 183 4.59 16.68 -20.37
C ILE A 183 5.91 16.09 -20.91
N SER A 184 6.47 15.07 -20.25
CA SER A 184 7.61 14.29 -20.75
C SER A 184 7.17 12.92 -21.28
N SER A 185 8.02 12.23 -22.07
CA SER A 185 7.73 10.88 -22.58
C SER A 185 7.40 9.89 -21.46
N ASN A 186 8.19 9.86 -20.38
CA ASN A 186 7.93 8.99 -19.23
C ASN A 186 6.60 9.34 -18.53
N GLN A 187 6.21 10.62 -18.53
CA GLN A 187 4.90 11.00 -18.02
C GLN A 187 3.79 10.47 -18.92
N ILE A 188 3.88 10.57 -20.26
CA ILE A 188 2.88 9.97 -21.16
C ILE A 188 2.69 8.49 -20.86
N GLU A 189 3.78 7.74 -20.67
CA GLU A 189 3.73 6.32 -20.31
C GLU A 189 3.01 6.10 -18.97
N SER A 190 3.33 6.90 -17.95
CA SER A 190 2.66 6.82 -16.64
C SER A 190 1.15 7.13 -16.71
N TYR A 191 0.74 8.10 -17.55
CA TYR A 191 -0.68 8.40 -17.77
C TYR A 191 -1.36 7.26 -18.55
N LEU A 192 -0.69 6.69 -19.55
CA LEU A 192 -1.24 5.58 -20.33
C LEU A 192 -1.42 4.32 -19.48
N GLU A 193 -0.47 4.03 -18.60
CA GLU A 193 -0.53 2.92 -17.65
C GLU A 193 -1.72 3.08 -16.70
N LEU A 194 -1.84 4.23 -16.04
CA LEU A 194 -2.97 4.54 -15.16
C LEU A 194 -4.30 4.51 -15.92
N GLY A 195 -4.34 5.05 -17.14
CA GLY A 195 -5.52 5.01 -17.99
C GLY A 195 -5.95 3.58 -18.33
N ARG A 196 -4.98 2.70 -18.60
CA ARG A 196 -5.25 1.27 -18.83
C ARG A 196 -5.79 0.61 -17.57
N GLU A 197 -5.17 0.83 -16.41
CA GLU A 197 -5.66 0.32 -15.12
C GLU A 197 -7.12 0.75 -14.87
N ALA A 198 -7.44 2.02 -15.11
CA ALA A 198 -8.80 2.54 -14.94
C ALA A 198 -9.81 1.88 -15.88
N VAL A 199 -9.46 1.69 -17.15
CA VAL A 199 -10.35 1.04 -18.13
C VAL A 199 -10.58 -0.42 -17.75
N GLU A 200 -9.54 -1.13 -17.33
CA GLU A 200 -9.65 -2.52 -16.88
C GLU A 200 -10.53 -2.66 -15.63
N GLU A 201 -10.34 -1.81 -14.62
CA GLU A 201 -11.22 -1.73 -13.45
C GLU A 201 -12.68 -1.47 -13.86
N ALA A 202 -12.90 -0.54 -14.78
CA ALA A 202 -14.24 -0.19 -15.24
C ALA A 202 -14.92 -1.35 -15.98
N ILE A 203 -14.17 -2.09 -16.80
CA ILE A 203 -14.65 -3.31 -17.48
C ILE A 203 -15.01 -4.37 -16.44
N ASP A 204 -14.16 -4.64 -15.45
CA ASP A 204 -14.46 -5.62 -14.41
C ASP A 204 -15.74 -5.26 -13.63
N ARG A 205 -15.89 -3.99 -13.23
CA ARG A 205 -17.10 -3.50 -12.57
C ARG A 205 -18.33 -3.63 -13.46
N TYR A 206 -18.18 -3.40 -14.76
CA TYR A 206 -19.26 -3.60 -15.72
C TYR A 206 -19.68 -5.07 -15.81
N LEU A 207 -18.71 -5.98 -15.92
CA LEU A 207 -18.95 -7.43 -15.97
C LEU A 207 -19.51 -7.97 -14.65
N ALA A 208 -19.18 -7.34 -13.52
CA ALA A 208 -19.71 -7.67 -12.21
C ALA A 208 -21.19 -7.27 -12.00
N ARG A 209 -21.78 -6.49 -12.91
CA ARG A 209 -23.17 -6.04 -12.76
C ARG A 209 -24.11 -7.24 -12.73
N GLY A 210 -24.98 -7.27 -11.72
CA GLY A 210 -25.94 -8.37 -11.52
C GLY A 210 -25.36 -9.58 -10.77
N VAL A 211 -24.05 -9.62 -10.51
CA VAL A 211 -23.45 -10.62 -9.63
C VAL A 211 -23.74 -10.20 -8.18
N THR A 212 -24.43 -11.06 -7.44
CA THR A 212 -24.63 -10.87 -6.01
C THR A 212 -23.83 -11.92 -5.26
N VAL A 213 -22.91 -11.46 -4.42
CA VAL A 213 -22.20 -12.31 -3.47
C VAL A 213 -22.52 -11.87 -2.05
N SER A 214 -22.60 -12.84 -1.15
CA SER A 214 -22.78 -12.58 0.27
C SER A 214 -21.97 -13.60 1.06
N HIS A 215 -21.50 -13.18 2.22
CA HIS A 215 -20.87 -14.07 3.17
C HIS A 215 -21.24 -13.64 4.59
N ARG A 216 -21.37 -14.64 5.46
CA ARG A 216 -21.63 -14.44 6.88
C ARG A 216 -20.47 -15.06 7.65
N HIS A 217 -19.83 -14.24 8.47
CA HIS A 217 -18.76 -14.65 9.38
C HIS A 217 -19.28 -14.57 10.81
N GLU A 218 -19.17 -15.66 11.56
CA GLU A 218 -19.59 -15.74 12.96
C GLU A 218 -18.38 -15.54 13.87
N GLY A 219 -18.50 -14.67 14.87
CA GLY A 219 -17.41 -14.39 15.81
C GLY A 219 -17.00 -15.62 16.62
N GLU A 220 -17.95 -16.52 16.86
CA GLU A 220 -17.81 -17.81 17.55
C GLU A 220 -16.77 -18.73 16.92
N GLU A 221 -16.38 -18.48 15.66
CA GLU A 221 -15.25 -19.19 15.03
C GLU A 221 -13.94 -18.97 15.80
N LEU A 222 -13.73 -17.82 16.45
CA LEU A 222 -12.61 -17.60 17.36
C LEU A 222 -12.70 -18.50 18.59
N THR A 223 -13.88 -18.58 19.21
CA THR A 223 -14.13 -19.46 20.36
C THR A 223 -13.83 -20.91 20.02
N LYS A 224 -14.24 -21.39 18.83
CA LYS A 224 -13.92 -22.73 18.33
C LYS A 224 -12.41 -22.95 18.18
N LYS A 225 -11.69 -21.98 17.59
CA LYS A 225 -10.22 -22.04 17.46
C LYS A 225 -9.53 -22.11 18.83
N TYR A 226 -10.00 -21.33 19.80
CA TYR A 226 -9.44 -21.34 21.16
C TYR A 226 -9.72 -22.67 21.86
N ARG A 227 -10.94 -23.22 21.76
CA ARG A 227 -11.26 -24.55 22.31
C ARG A 227 -10.38 -25.65 21.70
N ALA A 228 -10.16 -25.62 20.39
CA ALA A 228 -9.23 -26.54 19.72
C ALA A 228 -7.79 -26.38 20.24
N HIS A 229 -7.35 -25.14 20.47
CA HIS A 229 -6.06 -24.85 21.08
C HIS A 229 -5.94 -25.44 22.50
N PHE A 230 -6.99 -25.36 23.34
CA PHE A 230 -7.00 -25.99 24.66
C PHE A 230 -6.93 -27.51 24.60
N LYS A 231 -7.67 -28.16 23.69
CA LYS A 231 -7.52 -29.61 23.46
C LYS A 231 -6.08 -29.99 23.14
N LYS A 232 -5.43 -29.20 22.28
CA LYS A 232 -4.03 -29.37 21.91
C LYS A 232 -3.10 -29.15 23.11
N TRP A 233 -3.34 -28.12 23.91
CA TRP A 233 -2.62 -27.83 25.16
C TRP A 233 -2.71 -28.99 26.15
N ASP A 234 -3.91 -29.50 26.41
CA ASP A 234 -4.13 -30.58 27.37
C ASP A 234 -3.41 -31.86 26.92
N ALA A 235 -3.53 -32.23 25.64
CA ALA A 235 -2.79 -33.38 25.08
C ALA A 235 -1.26 -33.22 25.21
N SER A 236 -0.74 -32.03 24.89
CA SER A 236 0.70 -31.73 24.94
C SER A 236 1.25 -31.80 26.37
N THR A 237 0.56 -31.14 27.30
CA THR A 237 0.99 -31.05 28.69
C THR A 237 0.84 -32.37 29.42
N ASN A 238 -0.20 -33.15 29.11
CA ASN A 238 -0.35 -34.52 29.59
C ASN A 238 0.81 -35.40 29.09
N TRP A 239 1.11 -35.38 27.78
CA TRP A 239 2.25 -36.12 27.23
C TRP A 239 3.57 -35.74 27.91
N ARG A 240 3.86 -34.44 28.08
CA ARG A 240 5.08 -33.99 28.77
C ARG A 240 5.11 -34.45 30.23
N GLY A 241 3.96 -34.47 30.90
CA GLY A 241 3.83 -34.97 32.26
C GLY A 241 4.14 -36.47 32.36
N GLU A 242 3.55 -37.28 31.49
CA GLU A 242 3.82 -38.73 31.43
C GLU A 242 5.28 -39.03 31.04
N LEU A 243 5.86 -38.26 30.12
CA LEU A 243 7.27 -38.40 29.76
C LEU A 243 8.19 -38.07 30.94
N ALA A 244 7.87 -37.02 31.70
CA ALA A 244 8.63 -36.68 32.91
C ALA A 244 8.51 -37.76 33.98
N LYS A 245 7.32 -38.36 34.16
CA LYS A 245 7.13 -39.50 35.07
C LYS A 245 8.00 -40.69 34.66
N ALA A 246 8.01 -41.05 33.36
CA ALA A 246 8.85 -42.12 32.83
C ALA A 246 10.35 -41.80 33.01
N GLY A 247 10.77 -40.59 32.64
CA GLY A 247 12.16 -40.15 32.75
C GLY A 247 12.71 -40.11 34.18
N SER A 248 11.84 -39.95 35.19
CA SER A 248 12.20 -40.00 36.61
C SER A 248 12.20 -41.40 37.23
N GLN A 249 11.88 -42.46 36.47
CA GLN A 249 11.96 -43.83 36.97
C GLN A 249 13.40 -44.30 37.13
N ALA A 250 13.63 -45.23 38.07
CA ALA A 250 14.96 -45.78 38.35
C ALA A 250 15.63 -46.44 37.13
N VAL A 251 14.84 -46.99 36.20
CA VAL A 251 15.35 -47.56 34.93
C VAL A 251 16.03 -46.50 34.05
N ASN A 252 15.65 -45.22 34.18
CA ASN A 252 16.14 -44.10 33.40
C ASN A 252 17.13 -43.20 34.19
N GLN A 253 17.68 -43.70 35.31
CA GLN A 253 18.50 -42.94 36.25
C GLN A 253 19.69 -42.21 35.60
N LYS A 254 20.37 -42.85 34.64
CA LYS A 254 21.52 -42.24 33.93
C LYS A 254 21.13 -40.95 33.19
N ILE A 255 19.98 -40.95 32.52
CA ILE A 255 19.46 -39.79 31.80
C ILE A 255 19.02 -38.73 32.81
N TYR A 256 18.29 -39.14 33.85
CA TYR A 256 17.80 -38.26 34.90
C TYR A 256 18.94 -37.47 35.58
N GLU A 257 20.00 -38.16 36.02
CA GLU A 257 21.16 -37.54 36.68
C GLU A 257 21.93 -36.60 35.74
N SER A 258 22.10 -37.00 34.48
CA SER A 258 22.72 -36.16 33.45
C SER A 258 21.94 -34.85 33.24
N LEU A 259 20.61 -34.94 33.16
CA LEU A 259 19.73 -33.78 33.03
C LEU A 259 19.75 -32.90 34.28
N LYS A 260 19.75 -33.48 35.47
CA LYS A 260 19.85 -32.73 36.73
C LYS A 260 21.18 -32.00 36.87
N LYS A 261 22.28 -32.62 36.45
CA LYS A 261 23.60 -31.97 36.45
C LYS A 261 23.64 -30.77 35.49
N LYS A 262 23.02 -30.87 34.31
CA LYS A 262 22.93 -29.77 33.33
C LYS A 262 21.92 -28.68 33.73
N HIS A 263 20.87 -29.04 34.47
CA HIS A 263 19.78 -28.14 34.84
C HIS A 263 19.47 -28.21 36.34
N PRO A 264 20.41 -27.82 37.23
CA PRO A 264 20.29 -28.03 38.67
C PRO A 264 19.12 -27.27 39.31
N THR A 265 18.71 -26.14 38.72
CA THR A 265 17.62 -25.30 39.23
C THR A 265 16.23 -25.70 38.72
N ARG A 266 16.14 -26.64 37.76
CA ARG A 266 14.83 -27.06 37.21
C ARG A 266 14.20 -28.13 38.07
N GLN A 267 12.90 -27.96 38.35
CA GLN A 267 12.06 -29.02 38.92
C GLN A 267 12.00 -30.21 37.97
N ASP A 268 11.79 -31.41 38.50
CA ASP A 268 11.86 -32.68 37.74
C ASP A 268 10.90 -32.67 36.54
N LYS A 269 9.67 -32.19 36.74
CA LYS A 269 8.64 -32.01 35.70
C LYS A 269 9.00 -31.02 34.59
N HIS A 270 10.09 -30.27 34.75
CA HIS A 270 10.58 -29.25 33.80
C HIS A 270 11.96 -29.60 33.22
N LEU A 271 12.50 -30.78 33.52
CA LEU A 271 13.69 -31.28 32.84
C LEU A 271 13.37 -31.57 31.36
N PRO A 272 14.30 -31.32 30.44
CA PRO A 272 14.07 -31.46 29.01
C PRO A 272 14.17 -32.93 28.55
N PHE A 273 13.34 -33.80 29.13
CA PHE A 273 13.28 -35.23 28.78
C PHE A 273 12.93 -35.48 27.31
N TYR A 274 12.24 -34.54 26.65
CA TYR A 274 11.92 -34.62 25.22
C TYR A 274 13.16 -34.69 24.31
N LEU A 275 14.33 -34.23 24.77
CA LEU A 275 15.59 -34.35 24.03
C LEU A 275 16.16 -35.77 24.03
N HIS A 276 15.72 -36.60 24.98
CA HIS A 276 16.15 -37.99 25.17
C HIS A 276 14.97 -38.95 24.97
N PHE A 277 13.95 -38.53 24.21
CA PHE A 277 12.71 -39.28 24.06
C PHE A 277 12.93 -40.75 23.65
N ASP A 278 13.79 -40.98 22.65
CA ASP A 278 14.08 -42.32 22.12
C ASP A 278 14.93 -43.18 23.08
N GLU A 279 15.55 -42.57 24.10
CA GLU A 279 16.40 -43.25 25.09
C GLU A 279 15.65 -43.59 26.38
N ILE A 280 14.46 -43.02 26.61
CA ILE A 280 13.69 -43.19 27.84
C ILE A 280 12.81 -44.44 27.74
N SER A 281 13.11 -45.44 28.58
CA SER A 281 12.27 -46.62 28.72
C SER A 281 10.90 -46.24 29.30
N GLY A 282 9.82 -46.70 28.66
CA GLY A 282 8.45 -46.37 29.06
C GLY A 282 7.96 -44.98 28.62
N ALA A 283 8.66 -44.31 27.69
CA ALA A 283 8.21 -43.04 27.15
C ALA A 283 6.81 -43.18 26.48
N PRO A 284 5.86 -42.27 26.77
CA PRO A 284 4.54 -42.29 26.14
C PRO A 284 4.66 -41.96 24.64
N PRO A 285 3.82 -42.55 23.76
CA PRO A 285 3.86 -42.23 22.35
C PRO A 285 3.63 -40.73 22.12
N VAL A 286 4.37 -40.15 21.18
CA VAL A 286 4.20 -38.74 20.80
C VAL A 286 2.81 -38.54 20.18
N PRO A 287 2.03 -37.53 20.60
CA PRO A 287 0.72 -37.26 20.02
C PRO A 287 0.79 -37.06 18.50
N SER A 288 0.00 -37.82 17.75
CA SER A 288 0.07 -37.85 16.27
C SER A 288 -1.26 -37.51 15.57
N ASP A 289 -2.22 -36.94 16.29
CA ASP A 289 -3.52 -36.54 15.72
C ASP A 289 -3.35 -35.52 14.58
N ASP A 290 -4.00 -35.79 13.45
CA ASP A 290 -4.01 -34.93 12.27
C ASP A 290 -4.49 -33.50 12.57
N ALA A 291 -5.40 -33.35 13.54
CA ALA A 291 -5.89 -32.05 14.02
C ALA A 291 -4.77 -31.19 14.63
N PHE A 292 -3.65 -31.81 15.02
CA PHE A 292 -2.53 -31.14 15.68
C PHE A 292 -1.30 -30.95 14.79
N ARG A 293 -1.41 -31.09 13.46
CA ARG A 293 -0.36 -30.86 12.41
C ARG A 293 1.05 -30.54 12.94
N PHE A 294 2.02 -31.37 12.57
CA PHE A 294 3.44 -31.29 12.98
C PHE A 294 3.73 -31.67 14.44
N PHE A 295 2.80 -32.41 15.06
CA PHE A 295 2.90 -32.86 16.44
C PHE A 295 3.56 -34.22 16.62
N ASN A 296 3.90 -34.92 15.53
CA ASN A 296 4.62 -36.19 15.50
C ASN A 296 6.12 -36.10 15.88
N ASN A 297 6.53 -35.05 16.60
CA ASN A 297 7.91 -34.82 16.99
C ASN A 297 7.97 -34.27 18.42
N PRO A 298 8.77 -34.88 19.33
CA PRO A 298 8.80 -34.51 20.75
C PRO A 298 9.23 -33.05 20.98
N THR A 299 10.18 -32.55 20.18
CA THR A 299 10.65 -31.16 20.23
C THR A 299 9.54 -30.19 19.80
N ARG A 300 8.73 -30.54 18.80
CA ARG A 300 7.60 -29.69 18.36
C ARG A 300 6.51 -29.61 19.42
N VAL A 301 6.25 -30.71 20.14
CA VAL A 301 5.29 -30.72 21.26
C VAL A 301 5.76 -29.79 22.37
N ASP A 302 7.02 -29.88 22.80
CA ASP A 302 7.54 -29.01 23.86
C ASP A 302 7.63 -27.53 23.43
N GLN A 303 8.01 -27.25 22.18
CA GLN A 303 7.96 -25.90 21.60
C GLN A 303 6.56 -25.29 21.65
N PHE A 304 5.53 -26.07 21.32
CA PHE A 304 4.15 -25.60 21.39
C PHE A 304 3.73 -25.25 22.82
N ILE A 305 4.07 -26.09 23.80
CA ILE A 305 3.75 -25.80 25.22
C ILE A 305 4.45 -24.52 25.65
N SER A 306 5.74 -24.38 25.35
CA SER A 306 6.54 -23.21 25.72
C SER A 306 6.01 -21.93 25.08
N ALA A 307 5.62 -21.97 23.81
CA ALA A 307 5.05 -20.82 23.10
C ALA A 307 3.66 -20.43 23.62
N SER A 308 2.86 -21.41 24.05
CA SER A 308 1.47 -21.18 24.48
C SER A 308 1.35 -20.81 25.97
N ALA A 309 2.35 -21.17 26.79
CA ALA A 309 2.31 -21.02 28.25
C ALA A 309 2.06 -19.59 28.75
N PRO A 310 2.68 -18.53 28.17
CA PRO A 310 2.46 -17.16 28.66
C PRO A 310 0.99 -16.71 28.60
N ASN A 311 0.22 -17.27 27.66
CA ASN A 311 -1.13 -16.81 27.33
C ASN A 311 -2.24 -17.74 27.83
N HIS A 312 -1.88 -18.93 28.32
CA HIS A 312 -2.86 -19.95 28.69
C HIS A 312 -3.85 -19.47 29.76
N SER A 313 -3.37 -18.78 30.80
CA SER A 313 -4.22 -18.24 31.88
C SER A 313 -5.21 -17.20 31.37
N TYR A 314 -4.75 -16.31 30.49
CA TYR A 314 -5.57 -15.29 29.85
C TYR A 314 -6.66 -15.91 28.97
N LEU A 315 -6.29 -16.84 28.07
CA LEU A 315 -7.25 -17.50 27.19
C LEU A 315 -8.28 -18.32 27.97
N LYS A 316 -7.88 -18.88 29.13
CA LYS A 316 -8.81 -19.59 30.02
C LYS A 316 -9.84 -18.64 30.62
N ARG A 317 -9.42 -17.44 31.03
CA ARG A 317 -10.34 -16.37 31.46
C ARG A 317 -11.25 -15.93 30.32
N TYR A 318 -10.71 -15.75 29.13
CA TYR A 318 -11.47 -15.35 27.94
C TYR A 318 -12.61 -16.33 27.64
N LEU A 319 -12.34 -17.63 27.65
CA LEU A 319 -13.34 -18.69 27.41
C LEU A 319 -14.42 -18.79 28.50
N ASN A 320 -14.24 -18.10 29.63
CA ASN A 320 -15.22 -18.02 30.71
C ASN A 320 -16.02 -16.71 30.71
N LEU A 321 -15.84 -15.85 29.70
CA LEU A 321 -16.62 -14.62 29.58
C LEU A 321 -18.10 -14.93 29.27
N PRO A 322 -19.04 -14.09 29.75
CA PRO A 322 -20.47 -14.30 29.52
C PRO A 322 -20.80 -14.19 28.03
N LYS A 323 -21.72 -15.04 27.56
CA LYS A 323 -22.18 -15.09 26.15
C LYS A 323 -21.09 -15.40 25.10
N ILE A 324 -19.95 -15.97 25.50
CA ILE A 324 -18.86 -16.35 24.57
C ILE A 324 -19.24 -17.43 23.53
N GLU A 325 -20.37 -18.13 23.75
CA GLU A 325 -20.95 -19.08 22.79
C GLU A 325 -21.82 -18.43 21.71
N GLN A 326 -22.10 -17.11 21.84
CA GLN A 326 -22.98 -16.34 20.94
C GLN A 326 -22.24 -15.18 20.26
N GLY A 327 -20.91 -15.15 20.37
CA GLY A 327 -20.06 -14.16 19.73
C GLY A 327 -18.61 -14.30 20.16
N ALA A 328 -17.82 -13.27 19.90
CA ALA A 328 -16.45 -13.15 20.39
C ALA A 328 -16.24 -11.80 21.06
N PHE A 329 -15.45 -11.79 22.13
CA PHE A 329 -14.97 -10.55 22.71
C PHE A 329 -13.74 -10.07 21.93
N ILE A 330 -13.74 -8.79 21.57
CA ILE A 330 -12.54 -8.10 21.12
C ILE A 330 -11.87 -7.54 22.38
N THR A 331 -10.57 -7.74 22.51
CA THR A 331 -9.82 -7.47 23.74
C THR A 331 -8.47 -6.85 23.42
N ILE A 332 -7.58 -6.69 24.39
CA ILE A 332 -6.20 -6.27 24.12
C ILE A 332 -5.40 -7.39 23.44
N PRO A 333 -4.38 -7.06 22.62
CA PRO A 333 -3.58 -8.07 21.95
C PRO A 333 -2.64 -8.70 22.98
N THR A 334 -2.82 -10.00 23.25
CA THR A 334 -1.96 -10.71 24.21
C THR A 334 -0.98 -11.67 23.53
N ILE A 335 -1.19 -11.98 22.25
CA ILE A 335 -0.50 -13.05 21.53
C ILE A 335 0.19 -12.48 20.30
N HIS A 336 1.28 -13.12 19.88
CA HIS A 336 1.79 -12.95 18.52
C HIS A 336 0.63 -13.12 17.51
N PRO A 337 0.38 -12.16 16.60
CA PRO A 337 -0.81 -12.11 15.74
C PRO A 337 -1.09 -13.41 14.97
N ASN A 338 -0.02 -14.13 14.61
CA ASN A 338 -0.08 -15.37 13.83
C ASN A 338 -0.57 -16.62 14.59
N GLN A 339 -0.80 -16.56 15.91
CA GLN A 339 -1.21 -17.75 16.68
C GLN A 339 -2.70 -17.73 17.03
N LEU A 340 -3.17 -16.68 17.71
CA LEU A 340 -4.56 -16.50 18.12
C LEU A 340 -4.80 -15.01 18.41
N PRO A 341 -5.18 -14.18 17.43
CA PRO A 341 -5.41 -12.77 17.69
C PRO A 341 -6.63 -12.60 18.60
N THR A 342 -6.42 -11.92 19.72
CA THR A 342 -7.49 -11.54 20.68
C THR A 342 -7.87 -10.07 20.50
N GLY A 343 -7.06 -9.33 19.73
CA GLY A 343 -7.19 -7.90 19.49
C GLY A 343 -7.99 -7.49 18.27
N TYR A 344 -8.36 -8.43 17.42
CA TYR A 344 -9.17 -8.16 16.25
C TYR A 344 -9.85 -9.45 15.79
N ILE A 345 -10.97 -9.28 15.10
CA ILE A 345 -11.59 -10.32 14.30
C ILE A 345 -11.09 -10.12 12.88
N GLU A 346 -10.34 -11.09 12.36
CA GLU A 346 -9.91 -11.10 10.95
C GLU A 346 -10.85 -11.94 10.10
N TYR A 347 -11.07 -11.45 8.90
CA TYR A 347 -11.83 -12.16 7.90
C TYR A 347 -11.20 -11.98 6.52
N HIS A 348 -10.90 -13.09 5.84
CA HIS A 348 -10.42 -13.07 4.46
C HIS A 348 -11.61 -13.10 3.51
N LEU A 349 -11.73 -12.06 2.66
CA LEU A 349 -12.71 -12.07 1.59
C LEU A 349 -12.48 -13.28 0.68
N PRO A 350 -13.54 -14.05 0.34
CA PRO A 350 -13.39 -15.26 -0.46
C PRO A 350 -12.80 -14.90 -1.83
N PRO A 351 -11.95 -15.75 -2.43
CA PRO A 351 -11.42 -15.52 -3.76
C PRO A 351 -12.56 -15.40 -4.79
N GLY A 352 -12.35 -14.61 -5.84
CA GLY A 352 -13.32 -14.42 -6.92
C GLY A 352 -14.45 -13.42 -6.66
N TRP A 353 -14.49 -12.77 -5.49
CA TRP A 353 -15.40 -11.63 -5.28
C TRP A 353 -15.06 -10.50 -6.24
N PRO A 354 -16.02 -10.04 -7.08
CA PRO A 354 -15.72 -9.08 -8.12
C PRO A 354 -15.49 -7.65 -7.58
N PRO A 355 -14.87 -6.75 -8.34
CA PRO A 355 -14.80 -5.33 -7.99
C PRO A 355 -16.19 -4.71 -7.83
N GLY A 356 -16.36 -3.85 -6.84
CA GLY A 356 -17.63 -3.19 -6.55
C GLY A 356 -17.74 -2.64 -5.13
N LYS A 357 -18.88 -2.02 -4.84
CA LYS A 357 -19.23 -1.51 -3.51
C LYS A 357 -20.12 -2.51 -2.79
N TYR A 358 -19.68 -2.91 -1.60
CA TYR A 358 -20.32 -3.92 -0.77
C TYR A 358 -20.87 -3.29 0.49
N LYS A 359 -22.06 -3.73 0.90
CA LYS A 359 -22.61 -3.43 2.21
C LYS A 359 -22.02 -4.40 3.23
N VAL A 360 -21.49 -3.88 4.32
CA VAL A 360 -20.98 -4.66 5.44
C VAL A 360 -21.85 -4.39 6.66
N ARG A 361 -22.20 -5.47 7.38
CA ARG A 361 -23.01 -5.40 8.59
C ARG A 361 -22.30 -6.11 9.73
N PHE A 362 -22.16 -5.45 10.87
CA PHE A 362 -21.67 -6.06 12.10
C PHE A 362 -22.80 -6.10 13.11
N ARG A 363 -23.00 -7.25 13.76
CA ARG A 363 -23.81 -7.34 14.97
C ARG A 363 -22.87 -7.21 16.16
N ALA A 364 -23.01 -6.14 16.93
CA ALA A 364 -22.08 -5.80 18.00
C ALA A 364 -22.80 -5.32 19.25
N ALA A 365 -22.19 -5.57 20.40
CA ALA A 365 -22.66 -5.15 21.71
C ALA A 365 -21.47 -4.71 22.56
N ARG A 366 -21.70 -3.75 23.45
CA ARG A 366 -20.75 -3.40 24.51
C ARG A 366 -20.95 -4.32 25.71
N ALA A 367 -19.87 -4.66 26.39
CA ALA A 367 -19.96 -5.27 27.71
C ALA A 367 -20.57 -4.28 28.72
N ASP A 368 -21.23 -4.79 29.75
CA ASP A 368 -21.94 -3.96 30.75
C ASP A 368 -21.01 -2.96 31.44
N ASN A 369 -19.76 -3.37 31.68
CA ASN A 369 -18.72 -2.57 32.31
C ASN A 369 -17.73 -1.95 31.32
N ALA A 370 -18.06 -1.89 30.03
CA ALA A 370 -17.18 -1.26 29.03
C ALA A 370 -17.10 0.26 29.31
N PRO A 371 -15.89 0.81 29.56
CA PRO A 371 -15.72 2.26 29.73
C PRO A 371 -16.00 2.97 28.39
N GLU A 372 -16.39 4.25 28.45
CA GLU A 372 -16.90 4.98 27.28
C GLU A 372 -15.89 5.05 26.13
N ASP A 373 -14.61 5.21 26.45
CA ASP A 373 -13.49 5.24 25.51
C ASP A 373 -13.27 3.91 24.78
N ARG A 374 -13.78 2.79 25.32
CA ARG A 374 -13.67 1.44 24.75
C ARG A 374 -14.95 0.94 24.06
N ARG A 375 -15.88 1.85 23.76
CA ARG A 375 -17.15 1.54 23.05
C ARG A 375 -17.08 1.80 21.56
N PHE A 376 -15.90 1.76 20.96
CA PHE A 376 -15.74 2.07 19.54
C PHE A 376 -15.09 0.91 18.80
N LEU A 377 -15.65 0.57 17.65
CA LEU A 377 -15.11 -0.42 16.74
C LEU A 377 -14.54 0.25 15.49
N GLU A 378 -13.36 -0.18 15.09
CA GLU A 378 -12.72 0.16 13.83
C GLU A 378 -12.88 -1.00 12.85
N PHE A 379 -13.30 -0.67 11.64
CA PHE A 379 -13.39 -1.58 10.51
C PHE A 379 -12.42 -1.13 9.41
N GLY A 380 -11.68 -2.07 8.84
CA GLY A 380 -10.69 -1.74 7.82
C GLY A 380 -10.14 -2.91 7.03
N LEU A 381 -9.16 -2.59 6.17
CA LEU A 381 -8.40 -3.52 5.33
C LEU A 381 -6.98 -3.70 5.85
N ARG A 382 -6.31 -4.79 5.45
CA ARG A 382 -4.90 -5.08 5.73
C ARG A 382 -4.59 -5.00 7.23
N VAL A 383 -4.90 -6.06 7.98
CA VAL A 383 -4.71 -6.15 9.45
C VAL A 383 -3.36 -5.57 9.94
N ARG A 384 -2.27 -5.77 9.18
CA ARG A 384 -0.92 -5.27 9.52
C ARG A 384 -0.68 -3.79 9.26
N ASN A 385 -1.17 -3.25 8.15
CA ASN A 385 -0.96 -1.85 7.76
C ASN A 385 -2.09 -0.95 8.25
N VAL A 386 -3.21 -1.56 8.66
CA VAL A 386 -4.33 -0.91 9.33
C VAL A 386 -4.93 0.20 8.48
N ASP A 387 -5.47 -0.17 7.33
CA ASP A 387 -6.25 0.78 6.54
C ASP A 387 -7.61 0.96 7.19
N LEU A 388 -7.73 1.97 8.04
CA LEU A 388 -9.00 2.32 8.64
C LEU A 388 -9.98 2.79 7.57
N LEU A 389 -11.10 2.08 7.41
CA LEU A 389 -12.19 2.49 6.53
C LEU A 389 -13.26 3.27 7.29
N SER A 390 -13.59 2.84 8.52
CA SER A 390 -14.60 3.50 9.33
C SER A 390 -14.45 3.14 10.82
N ALA A 391 -14.92 4.04 11.68
CA ALA A 391 -15.04 3.80 13.12
C ALA A 391 -16.47 4.08 13.57
N HIS A 392 -16.98 3.24 14.48
CA HIS A 392 -18.39 3.24 14.89
C HIS A 392 -18.51 3.09 16.40
N GLU A 393 -19.41 3.85 17.02
CA GLU A 393 -19.76 3.67 18.42
C GLU A 393 -20.68 2.44 18.61
N VAL A 394 -20.47 1.70 19.68
CA VAL A 394 -21.24 0.53 20.09
C VAL A 394 -22.12 0.92 21.28
N THR A 395 -23.38 1.21 21.00
CA THR A 395 -24.38 1.61 22.00
C THR A 395 -25.21 0.44 22.50
N GLY A 396 -25.46 -0.56 21.63
CA GLY A 396 -26.23 -1.77 21.93
C GLY A 396 -25.63 -2.60 23.07
N THR A 397 -26.50 -3.17 23.90
CA THR A 397 -26.11 -3.95 25.08
C THR A 397 -25.94 -5.43 24.72
N MET A 398 -25.42 -6.22 25.66
CA MET A 398 -25.30 -7.67 25.45
C MET A 398 -26.67 -8.34 25.26
N GLU A 399 -27.74 -7.79 25.81
CA GLU A 399 -29.13 -8.26 25.69
C GLU A 399 -29.75 -7.84 24.35
N ASP A 400 -29.44 -6.62 23.90
CA ASP A 400 -29.92 -6.07 22.63
C ASP A 400 -28.74 -5.56 21.76
N PRO A 401 -28.04 -6.47 21.06
CA PRO A 401 -26.92 -6.10 20.19
C PRO A 401 -27.38 -5.30 18.99
N GLN A 402 -26.69 -4.19 18.71
CA GLN A 402 -27.00 -3.33 17.56
C GLN A 402 -26.44 -3.89 16.24
N ILE A 403 -27.07 -3.52 15.12
CA ILE A 403 -26.51 -3.73 13.78
C ILE A 403 -25.86 -2.43 13.30
N ILE A 404 -24.56 -2.49 13.05
CA ILE A 404 -23.78 -1.41 12.45
C ILE A 404 -23.66 -1.69 10.96
N GLU A 405 -24.05 -0.73 10.11
CA GLU A 405 -23.87 -0.81 8.66
C GLU A 405 -22.73 0.10 8.20
N THR A 406 -21.86 -0.40 7.32
CA THR A 406 -20.83 0.38 6.63
C THR A 406 -20.65 -0.14 5.19
N SER A 407 -19.73 0.44 4.45
CA SER A 407 -19.39 0.04 3.09
C SER A 407 -17.94 -0.43 2.96
N LEU A 408 -17.72 -1.36 2.04
CA LEU A 408 -16.42 -1.80 1.59
C LEU A 408 -16.35 -1.64 0.08
N GLU A 409 -15.27 -1.03 -0.43
CA GLU A 409 -15.00 -0.98 -1.86
C GLU A 409 -13.90 -1.99 -2.21
N ILE A 410 -14.24 -2.96 -3.06
CA ILE A 410 -13.30 -3.91 -3.64
C ILE A 410 -12.96 -3.41 -5.04
N THR A 411 -11.67 -3.32 -5.34
CA THR A 411 -11.16 -2.99 -6.68
C THR A 411 -10.53 -4.22 -7.33
N ARG A 412 -10.20 -4.16 -8.62
CA ARG A 412 -9.47 -5.15 -9.41
C ARG A 412 -8.20 -5.59 -8.73
N LYS A 413 -7.47 -4.66 -8.11
CA LYS A 413 -6.29 -4.95 -7.29
C LYS A 413 -6.61 -5.96 -6.18
N HIS A 414 -7.71 -5.76 -5.45
CA HIS A 414 -8.17 -6.69 -4.42
C HIS A 414 -8.70 -8.02 -5.02
N SER A 415 -9.28 -7.99 -6.22
CA SER A 415 -9.88 -9.14 -6.90
C SER A 415 -8.86 -10.10 -7.53
N LEU A 416 -7.85 -9.58 -8.23
CA LEU A 416 -6.83 -10.35 -8.97
C LEU A 416 -5.74 -10.95 -8.07
N GLY A 417 -5.61 -10.45 -6.84
CA GLY A 417 -5.16 -11.24 -5.69
C GLY A 417 -3.78 -11.90 -5.81
N GLU A 418 -2.74 -11.16 -6.22
CA GLU A 418 -1.35 -11.61 -5.99
C GLU A 418 -0.98 -11.52 -4.50
N ASN A 419 -1.56 -10.55 -3.77
CA ASN A 419 -1.30 -10.34 -2.34
C ASN A 419 -2.53 -10.67 -1.47
N ARG A 420 -2.41 -11.72 -0.66
CA ARG A 420 -3.49 -12.14 0.27
C ARG A 420 -3.82 -11.11 1.33
N ASP A 421 -2.89 -10.21 1.66
CA ASP A 421 -3.09 -9.21 2.71
C ASP A 421 -4.11 -8.14 2.30
N GLU A 422 -4.24 -7.87 1.00
CA GLU A 422 -5.19 -6.86 0.48
C GLU A 422 -6.65 -7.29 0.63
N ARG A 423 -6.90 -8.59 0.81
CA ARG A 423 -8.25 -9.15 1.01
C ARG A 423 -8.59 -9.41 2.48
N GLN A 424 -7.76 -8.93 3.40
CA GLN A 424 -7.97 -9.09 4.84
C GLN A 424 -8.80 -7.94 5.37
N LEU A 425 -10.00 -8.25 5.84
CA LEU A 425 -10.81 -7.36 6.64
C LEU A 425 -10.48 -7.55 8.12
N TYR A 426 -10.54 -6.47 8.88
CA TYR A 426 -10.47 -6.52 10.33
C TYR A 426 -11.61 -5.75 10.98
N LEU A 427 -12.04 -6.26 12.13
CA LEU A 427 -12.86 -5.53 13.09
C LEU A 427 -12.11 -5.53 14.43
N ARG A 428 -11.90 -4.37 15.02
CA ARG A 428 -11.16 -4.23 16.28
C ARG A 428 -11.69 -3.12 17.15
N GLU A 429 -11.24 -3.05 18.39
CA GLU A 429 -11.52 -1.91 19.27
C GLU A 429 -10.65 -0.70 18.87
N LYS A 430 -11.24 0.49 18.94
CA LYS A 430 -10.54 1.75 18.62
C LYS A 430 -9.37 1.98 19.56
N GLY A 431 -8.27 2.53 19.03
CA GLY A 431 -7.12 2.94 19.85
C GLY A 431 -6.16 1.82 20.23
N MET A 432 -6.46 0.57 19.85
CA MET A 432 -5.61 -0.60 20.11
C MET A 432 -4.19 -0.53 19.54
N HIS A 433 -3.91 0.33 18.57
CA HIS A 433 -2.59 0.47 17.96
C HIS A 433 -1.58 1.28 18.80
N HIS A 434 -2.04 2.05 19.78
CA HIS A 434 -1.14 2.93 20.55
C HIS A 434 -0.23 2.21 21.56
N GLN A 435 -0.23 0.87 21.60
CA GLN A 435 0.60 0.08 22.50
C GLN A 435 1.81 -0.61 21.82
N PHE A 436 2.05 -0.34 20.54
CA PHE A 436 3.15 -0.96 19.76
C PHE A 436 4.16 0.04 19.17
N HIS A 437 4.13 1.31 19.60
CA HIS A 437 5.15 2.31 19.23
C HIS A 437 5.94 2.78 20.44
#